data_AF-A0A381J4B5-F1
#
_entry.id   AF-A0A381J4B5-F1
#
_cell.length_a   1.000
_cell.length_b   1.000
_cell.length_c   1.000
_cell.angle_alpha   90.00
_cell.angle_beta   90.00
_cell.angle_gamma   90.00
#
_symmetry.space_group_name_H-M   'P 1'
#
loop_
_entity.id
_entity.type
_entity.pdbx_description
1 polymer ?
#
loop_
_entity_poly.entity_id
_entity_poly.type
_entity_poly.pdbx_seq_one_letter_code
_entity_poly.pdbx_strand_id
1 'polypeptide(L)'
;MKKNKIIFGVVIISIVITILITIISFRNKNSYIDSIGHLPKGEYLSQSTSPNGTYTIRTYLFNGSATVDCAVRGELIINNKNKKPRNIYWEYKIHVSEITWDSDETVIINGHKIDLPNGKYDWRVDS
;
A
#
# COMPACT_ATOMS: atom_id res chain seq x y z
N MET A 1 -25.53 -11.26 -49.51
CA MET A 1 -25.86 -11.90 -48.20
C MET A 1 -24.63 -12.38 -47.40
N LYS A 2 -23.69 -13.16 -47.96
CA LYS A 2 -22.51 -13.69 -47.22
C LYS A 2 -21.58 -12.59 -46.65
N LYS A 3 -21.28 -11.56 -47.44
CA LYS A 3 -20.42 -10.42 -47.05
C LYS A 3 -20.97 -9.63 -45.85
N ASN A 4 -22.28 -9.37 -45.83
CA ASN A 4 -22.94 -8.63 -44.76
C ASN A 4 -22.95 -9.43 -43.44
N LYS A 5 -23.05 -10.77 -43.51
CA LYS A 5 -22.94 -11.66 -42.33
C LYS A 5 -21.53 -11.65 -41.73
N ILE A 6 -20.50 -11.60 -42.58
CA ILE A 6 -19.09 -11.48 -42.14
C ILE A 6 -18.84 -10.13 -41.47
N ILE A 7 -19.33 -9.03 -42.07
CA ILE A 7 -19.21 -7.68 -41.50
C ILE A 7 -19.90 -7.60 -40.13
N PHE A 8 -21.13 -8.14 -40.01
CA PHE A 8 -21.84 -8.19 -38.73
C PHE A 8 -21.07 -8.97 -37.66
N GLY A 9 -20.48 -10.11 -38.02
CA GLY A 9 -19.65 -10.90 -37.11
C GLY A 9 -18.42 -10.13 -36.60
N VAL A 10 -17.72 -9.42 -37.49
CA VAL A 10 -16.54 -8.60 -37.12
C VAL A 10 -16.93 -7.46 -36.19
N VAL A 11 -18.06 -6.79 -36.43
CA VAL A 11 -18.55 -5.70 -35.57
C VAL A 11 -18.89 -6.22 -34.17
N ILE A 12 -19.58 -7.36 -34.05
CA ILE A 12 -19.91 -7.97 -32.75
C ILE A 12 -18.64 -8.35 -31.98
N ILE A 13 -17.66 -8.96 -32.64
CA ILE A 13 -16.38 -9.32 -32.02
C ILE A 13 -15.64 -8.07 -31.53
N SER A 14 -15.62 -7.00 -32.32
CA SER A 14 -15.00 -5.74 -31.92
C SER A 14 -15.63 -5.15 -30.66
N ILE A 15 -16.97 -5.15 -30.56
CA ILE A 15 -17.70 -4.66 -29.39
C ILE A 15 -17.37 -5.50 -28.14
N VAL A 16 -17.33 -6.83 -28.27
CA VAL A 16 -16.98 -7.73 -27.16
C VAL A 16 -15.56 -7.48 -26.66
N ILE A 17 -14.61 -7.25 -27.56
CA ILE A 17 -13.22 -6.91 -27.20
C ILE A 17 -13.16 -5.59 -26.43
N THR A 18 -13.90 -4.56 -26.87
CA THR A 18 -13.93 -3.27 -26.17
C THR A 18 -14.54 -3.38 -24.77
N ILE A 19 -15.57 -4.22 -24.60
CA ILE A 19 -16.18 -4.50 -23.29
C ILE A 19 -15.19 -5.24 -22.37
N LEU A 20 -14.43 -6.22 -22.89
CA LEU A 20 -13.42 -6.94 -22.11
C LEU A 20 -12.28 -6.00 -21.66
N ILE A 21 -11.80 -5.13 -22.55
CA ILE A 21 -10.77 -4.13 -22.21
C ILE A 21 -11.27 -3.17 -21.14
N THR A 22 -12.51 -2.69 -21.23
CA THR A 22 -13.08 -1.78 -20.22
C THR A 22 -13.27 -2.45 -18.86
N ILE A 23 -13.67 -3.73 -18.80
CA ILE A 23 -13.74 -4.50 -17.55
C ILE A 23 -12.35 -4.69 -16.93
N ILE A 24 -11.33 -5.02 -17.73
CA ILE A 24 -9.95 -5.15 -17.26
C ILE A 24 -9.44 -3.80 -16.70
N SER A 25 -9.68 -2.71 -17.41
CA SER A 25 -9.33 -1.36 -16.95
C SER A 25 -10.08 -0.94 -15.68
N PHE A 26 -11.34 -1.36 -15.52
CA PHE A 26 -12.13 -1.06 -14.32
C PHE A 26 -11.70 -1.89 -13.09
N ARG A 27 -11.20 -3.11 -13.31
CA ARG A 27 -10.59 -3.92 -12.24
C ARG A 27 -9.29 -3.34 -11.69
N ASN A 28 -8.66 -2.41 -12.42
CA ASN A 28 -7.53 -1.62 -11.95
C ASN A 28 -7.94 -0.38 -11.13
N LYS A 29 -9.16 -0.32 -10.59
CA LYS A 29 -9.53 0.70 -9.59
C LYS A 29 -8.99 0.43 -8.18
N ASN A 30 -8.16 -0.60 -7.99
CA ASN A 30 -7.39 -0.82 -6.76
C ASN A 30 -5.94 -0.33 -6.85
N SER A 31 -5.52 0.24 -7.99
CA SER A 31 -4.24 0.91 -8.14
C SER A 31 -4.40 2.42 -8.02
N TYR A 32 -5.10 2.90 -6.99
CA TYR A 32 -4.74 4.17 -6.37
C TYR A 32 -3.40 3.93 -5.66
N ILE A 33 -2.39 3.91 -6.52
CA ILE A 33 -0.99 4.28 -6.39
C ILE A 33 -0.47 4.04 -4.99
N ASP A 34 0.57 3.23 -4.88
CA ASP A 34 1.39 3.02 -3.69
C ASP A 34 1.97 4.37 -3.21
N SER A 35 1.11 5.22 -2.64
CA SER A 35 1.32 6.65 -2.34
C SER A 35 2.45 6.84 -1.35
N ILE A 36 2.69 5.79 -0.57
CA ILE A 36 3.72 5.72 0.44
C ILE A 36 4.97 4.98 -0.05
N GLY A 37 4.97 4.35 -1.23
CA GLY A 37 6.11 3.56 -1.74
C GLY A 37 7.38 4.37 -2.01
N HIS A 38 7.25 5.67 -2.30
CA HIS A 38 8.36 6.57 -2.63
C HIS A 38 8.78 7.49 -1.47
N LEU A 39 8.26 7.26 -0.26
CA LEU A 39 8.57 8.13 0.88
C LEU A 39 10.06 8.08 1.25
N PRO A 40 10.62 9.22 1.68
CA PRO A 40 12.00 9.28 2.17
C PRO A 40 12.17 8.34 3.36
N LYS A 41 13.33 7.67 3.43
CA LYS A 41 13.58 6.66 4.46
C LYS A 41 13.54 7.25 5.87
N GLY A 42 14.20 8.40 6.08
CA GLY A 42 14.37 9.00 7.40
C GLY A 42 15.44 8.30 8.24
N GLU A 43 15.58 8.76 9.49
CA GLU A 43 16.45 8.21 10.52
C GLU A 43 15.75 7.06 11.26
N TYR A 44 16.46 5.99 11.59
CA TYR A 44 15.85 4.85 12.28
C TYR A 44 15.34 5.24 13.67
N LEU A 45 14.09 4.89 13.99
CA LEU A 45 13.50 5.09 15.31
C LEU A 45 13.45 3.80 16.11
N SER A 46 12.70 2.81 15.61
CA SER A 46 12.43 1.58 16.36
C SER A 46 12.03 0.43 15.44
N GLN A 47 11.92 -0.76 16.02
CA GLN A 47 11.33 -1.91 15.35
C GLN A 47 10.57 -2.79 16.34
N SER A 48 9.61 -3.54 15.83
CA SER A 48 8.88 -4.55 16.59
C SER A 48 8.49 -5.72 15.70
N THR A 49 8.51 -6.93 16.24
CA THR A 49 8.24 -8.18 15.51
C THR A 49 6.93 -8.78 16.00
N SER A 50 6.14 -9.35 15.08
CA SER A 50 4.86 -9.99 15.39
C SER A 50 5.05 -11.14 16.38
N PRO A 51 4.02 -11.49 17.18
CA PRO A 51 4.13 -12.56 18.16
C PRO A 51 4.60 -13.89 17.57
N ASN A 52 4.09 -14.27 16.40
CA ASN A 52 4.55 -15.46 15.66
C ASN A 52 5.84 -15.28 14.84
N GLY A 53 6.47 -14.10 14.83
CA GLY A 53 7.71 -13.84 14.11
C GLY A 53 7.57 -13.72 12.58
N THR A 54 6.37 -13.75 12.01
CA THR A 54 6.17 -13.64 10.55
C THR A 54 6.53 -12.26 10.01
N TYR A 55 6.25 -11.21 10.78
CA TYR A 55 6.36 -9.82 10.34
C TYR A 55 7.26 -9.02 11.28
N THR A 56 8.06 -8.11 10.72
CA THR A 56 8.78 -7.09 11.48
C THR A 56 8.42 -5.73 10.93
N ILE A 57 8.02 -4.80 11.79
CA ILE A 57 7.83 -3.40 11.46
C ILE A 57 9.09 -2.64 11.87
N ARG A 58 9.60 -1.79 10.97
CA ARG A 58 10.62 -0.79 11.28
C ARG A 58 10.07 0.59 11.03
N THR A 59 10.31 1.50 11.96
CA THR A 59 9.90 2.90 11.83
C THR A 59 11.10 3.83 11.73
N TYR A 60 10.85 4.95 11.07
CA TYR A 60 11.84 5.95 10.76
C TYR A 60 11.25 7.35 10.91
N LEU A 61 12.04 8.26 11.47
CA LEU A 61 11.73 9.68 11.56
C LEU A 61 12.22 10.37 10.30
N PHE A 62 11.30 10.90 9.52
CA PHE A 62 11.61 11.89 8.52
C PHE A 62 11.66 13.26 9.19
N ASN A 63 12.86 13.79 9.37
CA ASN A 63 13.06 15.17 9.81
C ASN A 63 12.72 16.11 8.65
N GLY A 64 11.68 16.91 8.82
CA GLY A 64 11.34 17.96 7.88
C GLY A 64 12.38 19.09 7.88
N SER A 65 12.21 20.05 6.98
CA SER A 65 13.04 21.26 6.93
C SER A 65 12.46 22.38 7.80
N ALA A 66 13.02 23.60 7.75
CA ALA A 66 12.52 24.73 8.54
C ALA A 66 11.01 25.04 8.38
N THR A 67 10.41 24.65 7.25
CA THR A 67 9.01 24.91 6.91
C THR A 67 8.13 23.66 6.85
N VAL A 68 8.70 22.47 7.08
CA VAL A 68 8.00 21.18 6.98
C VAL A 68 8.18 20.45 8.29
N ASP A 69 7.07 19.99 8.88
CA ASP A 69 7.14 19.25 10.14
C ASP A 69 7.70 17.84 9.92
N CYS A 70 8.04 17.15 11.00
CA CYS A 70 8.49 15.77 10.94
C CYS A 70 7.34 14.82 10.60
N ALA A 71 7.71 13.63 10.15
CA ALA A 71 6.78 12.54 9.89
C ALA A 71 7.40 11.20 10.28
N VAL A 72 6.56 10.22 10.60
CA VAL A 72 7.01 8.85 10.86
C VAL A 72 6.58 7.94 9.71
N ARG A 73 7.56 7.23 9.16
CA ARG A 73 7.37 6.19 8.14
C ARG A 73 7.56 4.81 8.75
N GLY A 74 6.65 3.88 8.49
CA GLY A 74 6.79 2.47 8.84
C GLY A 74 6.94 1.58 7.60
N GLU A 75 7.89 0.65 7.64
CA GLU A 75 8.06 -0.40 6.63
C GLU A 75 7.81 -1.79 7.22
N LEU A 76 7.15 -2.63 6.43
CA LEU A 76 6.89 -4.03 6.70
C LEU A 76 7.99 -4.90 6.10
N ILE A 77 8.55 -5.78 6.92
CA ILE A 77 9.46 -6.86 6.54
C ILE A 77 8.76 -8.19 6.79
N ILE A 78 8.81 -9.10 5.82
CA ILE A 78 8.26 -10.45 5.95
C ILE A 78 9.44 -11.40 6.17
N ASN A 79 9.69 -11.81 7.43
CA ASN A 79 10.96 -12.40 7.86
C ASN A 79 11.34 -13.68 7.10
N ASN A 80 10.35 -14.50 6.74
CA ASN A 80 10.55 -15.80 6.09
C ASN A 80 10.37 -15.76 4.57
N LYS A 81 10.30 -14.57 3.96
CA LYS A 81 10.20 -14.41 2.51
C LYS A 81 11.30 -13.47 2.06
N ASN A 82 11.99 -13.81 0.97
CA ASN A 82 12.93 -12.90 0.31
C ASN A 82 12.16 -11.83 -0.48
N LYS A 83 11.35 -11.04 0.23
CA LYS A 83 10.53 -9.94 -0.29
C LYS A 83 11.17 -8.64 0.14
N LYS A 84 11.21 -7.68 -0.78
CA LYS A 84 11.64 -6.32 -0.46
C LYS A 84 10.71 -5.73 0.63
N PRO A 85 11.25 -4.99 1.60
CA PRO A 85 10.44 -4.23 2.53
C PRO A 85 9.52 -3.28 1.78
N ARG A 86 8.31 -3.06 2.31
CA ARG A 86 7.34 -2.12 1.74
C ARG A 86 6.81 -1.17 2.79
N ASN A 87 6.50 0.05 2.40
CA ASN A 87 5.97 1.04 3.32
C ASN A 87 4.50 0.72 3.60
N ILE A 88 4.11 0.82 4.87
CA ILE A 88 2.73 0.55 5.32
C ILE A 88 2.18 1.64 6.24
N TYR A 89 3.01 2.59 6.70
CA TYR A 89 2.58 3.63 7.63
C TYR A 89 3.23 4.96 7.26
N TRP A 90 2.43 6.02 7.25
CA TRP A 90 2.88 7.39 7.09
C TRP A 90 1.98 8.33 7.90
N GLU A 91 2.58 9.06 8.84
CA GLU A 91 1.90 10.03 9.69
C GLU A 91 2.70 11.33 9.78
N TYR A 92 2.02 12.47 9.72
CA TYR A 92 2.61 13.81 9.72
C TYR A 92 2.44 14.51 11.08
N LYS A 93 3.38 15.39 11.43
CA LYS A 93 3.42 16.08 12.73
C LYS A 93 3.54 15.13 13.92
N ILE A 94 4.31 14.06 13.76
CA ILE A 94 4.62 13.11 14.82
C ILE A 94 6.11 12.80 14.83
N HIS A 95 6.66 12.64 16.03
CA HIS A 95 8.10 12.40 16.25
C HIS A 95 8.39 11.08 16.96
N VAL A 96 7.35 10.36 17.37
CA VAL A 96 7.43 9.14 18.17
C VAL A 96 6.88 7.95 17.41
N SER A 97 7.30 6.76 17.84
CA SER A 97 6.86 5.50 17.26
C SER A 97 6.54 4.51 18.38
N GLU A 98 5.26 4.35 18.65
CA GLU A 98 4.72 3.30 19.50
C GLU A 98 4.19 2.16 18.62
N ILE A 99 4.83 0.99 18.70
CA ILE A 99 4.45 -0.19 17.91
C ILE A 99 3.98 -1.30 18.85
N THR A 100 2.70 -1.63 18.79
CA THR A 100 2.10 -2.73 19.54
C THR A 100 1.41 -3.71 18.58
N TRP A 101 1.19 -4.94 19.03
CA TRP A 101 0.52 -5.98 18.22
C TRP A 101 -0.80 -6.37 18.87
N ASP A 102 -1.88 -6.29 18.10
CA ASP A 102 -3.21 -6.76 18.50
C ASP A 102 -3.38 -8.25 18.19
N SER A 103 -2.72 -8.72 17.13
CA SER A 103 -2.67 -10.12 16.73
C SER A 103 -1.37 -10.43 15.98
N ASP A 104 -1.22 -11.67 15.54
CA ASP A 104 -0.14 -12.10 14.64
C ASP A 104 -0.07 -11.33 13.32
N GLU A 105 -1.21 -10.81 12.86
CA GLU A 105 -1.34 -10.14 11.56
C GLU A 105 -1.86 -8.71 11.69
N THR A 106 -2.05 -8.19 12.90
CA THR A 106 -2.58 -6.84 13.12
C THR A 106 -1.63 -6.05 14.01
N VAL A 107 -1.02 -5.02 13.43
CA VAL A 107 -0.15 -4.09 14.15
C VAL A 107 -0.89 -2.79 14.43
N ILE A 108 -0.58 -2.16 15.55
CA ILE A 108 -1.03 -0.82 15.90
C ILE A 108 0.22 0.07 15.98
N ILE A 109 0.25 1.13 15.18
CA ILE A 109 1.34 2.11 15.15
C ILE A 109 0.76 3.47 15.55
N ASN A 110 1.20 4.02 16.69
CA ASN A 110 0.68 5.28 17.26
C ASN A 110 -0.86 5.34 17.31
N GLY A 111 -1.51 4.23 17.65
CA GLY A 111 -2.97 4.11 17.71
C GLY A 111 -3.67 3.71 16.40
N HIS A 112 -2.97 3.70 15.27
CA HIS A 112 -3.54 3.29 13.98
C HIS A 112 -3.37 1.79 13.74
N LYS A 113 -4.50 1.08 13.62
CA LYS A 113 -4.55 -0.35 13.33
C LYS A 113 -4.31 -0.63 11.84
N ILE A 114 -3.41 -1.57 11.53
CA ILE A 114 -3.07 -2.00 10.18
C ILE A 114 -3.10 -3.53 10.09
N ASP A 115 -3.95 -4.06 9.20
CA ASP A 115 -4.06 -5.49 8.95
C ASP A 115 -3.06 -5.97 7.88
N LEU A 116 -2.12 -6.81 8.27
CA LEU A 116 -1.03 -7.32 7.45
C LEU A 116 -1.46 -8.53 6.60
N PRO A 117 -0.76 -8.77 5.48
CA PRO A 117 0.37 -7.99 4.99
C PRO A 117 -0.08 -6.75 4.21
N ASN A 118 -1.34 -6.65 3.78
CA ASN A 118 -1.76 -5.73 2.70
C ASN A 118 -2.29 -4.37 3.15
N GLY A 119 -2.61 -4.22 4.43
CA GLY A 119 -3.04 -2.97 5.02
C GLY A 119 -1.95 -1.92 4.99
N LYS A 120 -2.41 -0.67 5.01
CA LYS A 120 -1.57 0.52 5.09
C LYS A 120 -2.34 1.63 5.79
N TYR A 121 -1.61 2.60 6.31
CA TYR A 121 -2.13 3.85 6.83
C TYR A 121 -1.34 5.01 6.22
N ASP A 122 -2.07 5.98 5.67
CA ASP A 122 -1.53 7.21 5.10
C ASP A 122 -2.42 8.38 5.52
N TRP A 123 -1.93 9.21 6.44
CA TRP A 123 -2.67 10.36 7.01
C TRP A 123 -3.28 11.29 5.95
N ARG A 124 -2.73 11.32 4.72
CA ARG A 124 -3.24 12.15 3.62
C ARG A 124 -4.62 11.70 3.12
N VAL A 125 -4.99 10.45 3.37
CA VAL A 125 -6.23 9.83 2.87
C VAL A 125 -7.06 9.15 3.96
N ASP A 126 -6.44 8.81 5.09
CA ASP A 126 -7.07 8.04 6.19
C ASP A 126 -7.34 8.88 7.46
N SER A 127 -7.20 10.22 7.40
CA SER A 127 -7.41 11.14 8.52
C SER A 127 -8.86 11.55 8.79
#